data_AF-A0A147DSU3-F1
#
_entry.id   AF-A0A147DSU3-F1
#
_cell.length_a   1.000
_cell.length_b   1.000
_cell.length_c   1.000
_cell.angle_alpha   90.00
_cell.angle_beta   90.00
_cell.angle_gamma   90.00
#
_symmetry.space_group_name_H-M   'P 1'
#
loop_
_entity.id
_entity.type
_entity.pdbx_description
1 polymer ?
#
loop_
_entity_poly.entity_id
_entity_poly.type
_entity_poly.pdbx_seq_one_letter_code
_entity_poly.pdbx_strand_id
1 'polypeptide(L)'
;MAVGIALVLVLLGATLALAVGRIVRGPTILDRMIGSDMVLTTALVVIAAAMVIRRDLTAVPVLVVIAATSVFATIAVARIVTPSSDPSDEGTDVTTPEHAVEEESK
;
A
#
# COMPACT_ATOMS: atom_id res chain seq x y z
N MET A 1 -14.53 1.90 -28.93
CA MET A 1 -15.04 1.77 -27.54
C MET A 1 -14.71 0.43 -26.90
N ALA A 2 -15.02 -0.71 -27.55
CA ALA A 2 -14.74 -2.05 -26.98
C ALA A 2 -13.27 -2.28 -26.60
N VAL A 3 -12.32 -1.90 -27.46
CA VAL A 3 -10.87 -2.03 -27.19
C VAL A 3 -10.45 -1.24 -25.94
N GLY A 4 -10.97 -0.03 -25.75
CA GLY A 4 -10.66 0.78 -24.57
C GLY A 4 -11.19 0.18 -23.28
N ILE A 5 -12.41 -0.36 -23.30
CA ILE A 5 -13.00 -1.04 -22.13
C ILE A 5 -12.20 -2.31 -21.80
N ALA A 6 -11.85 -3.10 -22.81
CA ALA A 6 -11.04 -4.30 -22.62
C ALA A 6 -9.67 -3.98 -22.01
N LEU A 7 -8.99 -2.93 -22.51
CA LEU A 7 -7.71 -2.48 -21.97
C LEU A 7 -7.84 -2.06 -20.49
N VAL A 8 -8.86 -1.26 -20.15
CA VAL A 8 -9.11 -0.82 -18.77
C VAL A 8 -9.36 -2.01 -17.85
N LEU A 9 -10.16 -2.99 -18.28
CA LEU A 9 -10.44 -4.19 -17.48
C LEU A 9 -9.19 -5.06 -17.27
N VAL A 10 -8.34 -5.21 -18.30
CA VAL A 10 -7.05 -5.93 -18.17
C VAL A 10 -6.12 -5.22 -17.20
N LEU A 11 -5.99 -3.90 -17.30
CA LEU A 11 -5.15 -3.12 -16.40
C LEU A 11 -5.66 -3.18 -14.95
N LEU A 12 -6.97 -3.03 -14.72
CA LEU A 12 -7.56 -3.14 -13.38
C LEU A 12 -7.41 -4.55 -12.81
N GLY A 13 -7.59 -5.59 -13.63
CA GLY A 13 -7.36 -6.97 -13.23
C GLY A 13 -5.91 -7.23 -12.86
N ALA A 14 -4.96 -6.70 -13.63
CA ALA A 14 -3.53 -6.80 -13.33
C ALA A 14 -3.17 -6.06 -12.04
N THR A 15 -3.66 -4.83 -11.83
CA THR A 15 -3.46 -4.08 -10.60
C THR A 15 -4.00 -4.84 -9.39
N LEU A 16 -5.21 -5.39 -9.50
CA LEU A 16 -5.82 -6.17 -8.41
C LEU A 16 -5.01 -7.43 -8.09
N ALA A 17 -4.56 -8.16 -9.11
CA ALA A 17 -3.74 -9.35 -8.94
C ALA A 17 -2.40 -9.03 -8.26
N LEU A 18 -1.73 -7.95 -8.68
CA LEU A 18 -0.48 -7.49 -8.08
C LEU A 18 -0.67 -7.04 -6.63
N ALA A 19 -1.73 -6.27 -6.36
CA ALA A 19 -2.05 -5.80 -5.02
C ALA A 19 -2.31 -6.97 -4.06
N VAL A 20 -3.14 -7.93 -4.47
CA VAL A 20 -3.39 -9.16 -3.69
C VAL A 20 -2.11 -9.98 -3.52
N GLY A 21 -1.29 -10.09 -4.57
CA GLY A 21 0.02 -10.73 -4.49
C GLY A 21 0.92 -10.12 -3.42
N ARG A 22 0.92 -8.79 -3.31
CA ARG A 22 1.66 -8.03 -2.29
C ARG A 22 1.08 -8.23 -0.88
N ILE A 23 -0.25 -8.33 -0.73
CA ILE A 23 -0.89 -8.64 0.55
C ILE A 23 -0.46 -10.01 1.08
N VAL A 24 -0.38 -11.02 0.21
CA VAL A 24 -0.07 -12.39 0.63
C VAL A 24 1.43 -12.59 0.87
N ARG A 25 2.26 -12.15 -0.09
CA ARG A 25 3.72 -12.38 -0.09
C ARG A 25 4.53 -11.29 0.60
N GLY A 26 3.90 -10.18 1.00
CA GLY A 26 4.58 -9.04 1.62
C GLY A 26 5.34 -9.45 2.89
N PRO A 27 6.68 -9.22 2.95
CA PRO A 27 7.49 -9.52 4.13
C PRO A 27 7.20 -8.57 5.28
N THR A 28 6.90 -7.31 4.99
CA THR A 28 6.64 -6.29 6.01
C THR A 28 5.14 -6.06 6.23
N ILE A 29 4.77 -5.59 7.43
CA ILE A 29 3.39 -5.15 7.71
C ILE A 29 2.99 -3.99 6.78
N LEU A 30 3.96 -3.13 6.43
CA LEU A 30 3.77 -2.00 5.54
C LEU A 30 3.45 -2.46 4.10
N ASP A 31 4.07 -3.54 3.61
CA ASP A 31 3.74 -4.08 2.28
C ASP A 31 2.30 -4.57 2.20
N ARG A 32 1.86 -5.31 3.23
CA ARG A 32 0.51 -5.84 3.30
C ARG A 32 -0.54 -4.73 3.34
N MET A 33 -0.24 -3.69 4.10
CA MET A 33 -1.08 -2.52 4.28
C MET A 33 -1.17 -1.65 3.01
N ILE A 34 -0.05 -1.39 2.33
CA ILE A 34 -0.03 -0.73 1.01
C ILE A 34 -0.82 -1.58 0.01
N GLY A 35 -0.68 -2.91 0.06
CA GLY A 35 -1.45 -3.82 -0.76
C GLY A 35 -2.96 -3.64 -0.58
N SER A 36 -3.43 -3.58 0.68
CA SER A 36 -4.84 -3.35 1.00
C SER A 36 -5.36 -1.99 0.53
N ASP A 37 -4.56 -0.93 0.67
CA ASP A 37 -4.93 0.41 0.16
C ASP A 37 -5.07 0.40 -1.37
N MET A 38 -4.14 -0.24 -2.08
CA MET A 38 -4.21 -0.40 -3.54
C MET A 38 -5.43 -1.19 -4.00
N VAL A 39 -5.84 -2.22 -3.25
CA VAL A 39 -7.10 -2.94 -3.52
C VAL A 39 -8.30 -2.00 -3.39
N LEU A 40 -8.35 -1.18 -2.33
CA LEU A 40 -9.42 -0.22 -2.10
C LEU A 40 -9.46 0.86 -3.21
N THR A 41 -8.31 1.41 -3.60
CA THR A 41 -8.21 2.35 -4.72
C THR A 41 -8.67 1.71 -6.03
N THR A 42 -8.29 0.45 -6.28
CA THR A 42 -8.72 -0.28 -7.49
C THR A 42 -10.24 -0.45 -7.52
N ALA A 43 -10.87 -0.77 -6.38
CA ALA A 43 -12.31 -0.84 -6.26
C ALA A 43 -12.99 0.53 -6.52
N LEU A 44 -12.41 1.62 -6.03
CA LEU A 44 -12.87 2.98 -6.33
C LEU A 44 -12.88 3.24 -7.85
N VAL A 45 -11.79 2.90 -8.56
CA VAL A 45 -11.69 3.08 -10.01
C VAL A 45 -12.68 2.19 -10.77
N VAL A 46 -12.92 0.96 -10.33
CA VAL A 46 -13.93 0.07 -10.92
C VAL A 46 -15.32 0.69 -10.83
N ILE A 47 -15.69 1.23 -9.67
CA ILE A 47 -16.99 1.90 -9.46
C ILE A 47 -17.09 3.13 -10.36
N ALA A 48 -16.04 3.95 -10.41
CA ALA A 48 -16.00 5.14 -11.26
C ALA A 48 -16.13 4.79 -12.76
N ALA A 49 -15.43 3.76 -13.23
CA ALA A 49 -15.56 3.26 -14.60
C ALA A 49 -17.00 2.78 -14.90
N ALA A 50 -17.63 2.08 -13.96
CA ALA A 50 -19.00 1.62 -14.10
C ALA A 50 -20.01 2.79 -14.14
N MET A 51 -19.74 3.90 -13.46
CA MET A 51 -20.54 5.13 -13.56
C MET A 51 -20.43 5.78 -14.94
N VAL A 52 -19.24 5.83 -15.52
CA VAL A 52 -19.02 6.37 -16.88
C VAL A 52 -19.79 5.55 -17.91
N ILE A 53 -19.80 4.21 -17.76
CA ILE A 53 -20.53 3.31 -18.66
C ILE A 53 -22.05 3.49 -18.50
N ARG A 54 -22.55 3.54 -17.26
CA ARG A 54 -23.98 3.70 -16.96
C ARG A 54 -24.51 5.12 -17.18
N ARG A 55 -23.62 6.12 -17.30
CA ARG A 55 -23.96 7.55 -17.36
C ARG A 55 -24.78 8.00 -16.15
N ASP A 56 -24.47 7.44 -14.99
CA ASP A 56 -25.15 7.72 -13.73
C ASP A 56 -24.13 8.10 -12.65
N LEU A 57 -24.44 9.17 -11.91
CA LEU A 57 -23.61 9.75 -10.86
C LEU A 57 -24.14 9.47 -9.45
N THR A 58 -25.16 8.62 -9.29
CA THR A 58 -25.70 8.21 -7.99
C THR A 58 -24.66 7.65 -7.02
N ALA A 59 -23.58 7.05 -7.52
CA ALA A 59 -22.49 6.52 -6.70
C ALA A 59 -21.35 7.52 -6.39
N VAL A 60 -21.45 8.80 -6.81
CA VAL A 60 -20.45 9.84 -6.45
C VAL A 60 -20.25 9.94 -4.94
N PRO A 61 -21.30 9.97 -4.09
CA PRO A 61 -21.10 10.04 -2.64
C PRO A 61 -20.30 8.85 -2.09
N VAL A 62 -20.49 7.65 -2.66
CA VAL A 62 -19.74 6.45 -2.27
C VAL A 62 -18.26 6.62 -2.63
N LEU A 63 -17.94 7.13 -3.82
CA LEU A 63 -16.55 7.42 -4.21
C LEU A 63 -15.90 8.43 -3.26
N VAL A 64 -16.62 9.47 -2.84
CA VAL A 64 -16.12 10.49 -1.91
C VAL A 64 -15.78 9.88 -0.54
N VAL A 65 -16.68 9.05 0.00
CA VAL A 65 -16.45 8.38 1.29
C VAL A 65 -15.25 7.45 1.21
N ILE A 66 -15.15 6.61 0.16
CA ILE A 66 -14.02 5.69 -0.01
C ILE A 66 -12.69 6.47 -0.13
N ALA A 67 -12.68 7.54 -0.94
CA ALA A 67 -11.49 8.38 -1.13
C ALA A 67 -11.03 9.01 0.19
N ALA A 68 -11.98 9.59 0.95
CA ALA A 68 -11.69 10.16 2.26
C ALA A 68 -11.13 9.08 3.22
N THR A 69 -11.77 7.92 3.30
CA THR A 69 -11.32 6.80 4.15
C THR A 69 -9.92 6.31 3.79
N SER A 70 -9.57 6.19 2.51
CA SER A 70 -8.21 5.79 2.07
C SER A 70 -7.14 6.79 2.53
N VAL A 71 -7.41 8.10 2.43
CA VAL A 71 -6.50 9.14 2.94
C VAL A 71 -6.33 9.01 4.47
N PHE A 72 -7.40 8.83 5.22
CA PHE A 72 -7.29 8.64 6.67
C PHE A 72 -6.55 7.35 7.05
N ALA A 73 -6.75 6.26 6.31
CA ALA A 73 -6.07 4.98 6.54
C ALA A 73 -4.55 5.12 6.41
N THR A 74 -4.05 5.77 5.35
CA THR A 74 -2.60 5.99 5.14
C THR A 74 -1.99 6.90 6.21
N ILE A 75 -2.70 7.94 6.66
CA ILE A 75 -2.25 8.82 7.75
C ILE A 75 -2.14 8.07 9.08
N ALA A 76 -3.16 7.27 9.43
CA ALA A 76 -3.17 6.50 10.67
C ALA A 76 -1.98 5.53 10.74
N VAL A 77 -1.66 4.91 9.62
CA VAL A 77 -0.50 4.05 9.45
C VAL A 77 0.79 4.81 9.68
N ALA A 78 0.99 5.94 9.01
CA ALA A 78 2.23 6.70 9.10
C ALA A 78 2.54 7.10 10.55
N ARG A 79 1.50 7.36 11.36
CA ARG A 79 1.65 7.65 12.79
C ARG A 79 2.18 6.46 13.58
N ILE A 80 1.69 5.25 13.31
CA ILE A 80 2.11 4.02 14.00
C ILE A 80 3.57 3.67 13.71
N VAL A 81 4.08 4.02 12.52
CA VAL A 81 5.42 3.64 12.07
C VAL A 81 6.49 4.66 12.50
N THR A 82 6.16 5.66 13.33
CA THR A 82 7.18 6.59 13.87
C THR A 82 8.08 5.83 14.84
N PRO A 83 9.38 5.61 14.54
CA PRO A 83 10.29 5.01 15.50
C PRO A 83 10.34 5.92 16.72
N SER A 84 10.19 5.34 17.90
CA SER A 84 10.50 6.02 19.15
C SER A 84 11.94 6.49 19.04
N SER A 85 12.15 7.80 18.86
CA SER A 85 13.45 8.43 19.04
C SER A 85 13.71 8.48 20.54
N ASP A 86 13.91 7.31 21.15
CA ASP A 86 14.54 7.21 22.44
C ASP A 86 16.05 7.15 22.17
N PRO A 87 16.82 8.21 22.48
CA PRO A 87 18.27 8.19 22.31
C PRO A 87 18.99 7.24 23.28
N SER A 88 18.27 6.43 24.07
CA SER A 88 18.86 5.42 24.96
C SER A 88 18.97 3.99 24.37
N ASP A 89 18.51 3.75 23.14
CA ASP A 89 18.68 2.48 22.41
C ASP A 89 19.82 2.54 21.37
N GLU A 90 20.98 3.07 21.76
CA GLU A 90 22.24 3.00 21.00
C GLU A 90 22.88 1.62 21.22
N GLY A 91 22.31 0.56 20.62
CA GLY A 91 22.86 -0.78 20.87
C GLY A 91 22.24 -2.01 20.21
N THR A 92 21.42 -1.90 19.16
CA THR A 92 21.06 -3.09 18.37
C THR A 92 21.28 -2.82 16.88
N ASP A 93 22.54 -2.88 16.48
CA ASP A 93 22.95 -2.98 15.09
C ASP A 93 22.54 -4.37 14.56
N VAL A 94 21.50 -4.43 13.73
CA VAL A 94 20.96 -5.70 13.17
C VAL A 94 21.77 -6.17 11.94
N THR A 95 22.86 -5.51 11.57
CA THR A 95 23.63 -5.89 10.38
C THR A 95 25.14 -5.73 10.50
N THR A 96 25.79 -6.37 11.46
CA THR A 96 27.26 -6.59 11.35
C THR A 96 27.62 -8.00 11.83
N PRO A 97 28.18 -8.87 10.96
CA PRO A 97 28.70 -10.16 11.39
C PRO A 97 29.87 -9.95 12.34
N GLU A 98 29.73 -10.51 13.53
CA GLU A 98 30.81 -10.79 14.47
C GLU A 98 31.92 -11.58 13.76
N HIS A 99 33.03 -10.94 13.37
CA HIS A 99 34.41 -11.46 13.39
C HIS A 99 35.43 -10.50 12.77
N ALA A 100 36.63 -10.53 13.35
CA ALA A 100 37.85 -9.74 13.09
C ALA A 100 37.76 -8.29 13.63
N VAL A 101 38.46 -7.90 14.71
CA VAL A 101 39.91 -8.03 14.92
C VAL A 101 40.20 -8.12 16.43
N GLU A 102 40.68 -9.29 16.88
CA GLU A 102 41.70 -9.37 17.91
C GLU A 102 43.01 -8.79 17.35
N GLU A 103 43.82 -8.20 18.24
CA GLU A 103 45.11 -7.54 17.99
C GLU A 103 45.04 -6.04 17.63
N GLU A 104 45.40 -5.18 18.58
CA GLU A 104 46.77 -4.65 18.66
C GLU A 104 46.83 -3.40 19.57
N SER A 105 47.59 -3.53 20.67
CA SER A 105 48.44 -2.47 21.25
C SER A 105 47.83 -1.11 21.61
N LYS A 106 47.67 -0.87 22.92
CA LYS A 106 48.69 -0.16 23.72
C LYS A 106 48.23 0.11 25.15
#